data_AF-A0A4Y2P0L5-F1
#
_entry.id   AF-A0A4Y2P0L5-F1
#
_cell.length_a   1.000
_cell.length_b   1.000
_cell.length_c   1.000
_cell.angle_alpha   90.00
_cell.angle_beta   90.00
_cell.angle_gamma   90.00
#
_symmetry.space_group_name_H-M   'P 1'
#
loop_
_entity.id
_entity.type
_entity.pdbx_description
1 polymer ?
#
loop_
_entity_poly.entity_id
_entity_poly.type
_entity_poly.pdbx_seq_one_letter_code
_entity_poly.pdbx_strand_id
1 'polypeptide(L)'
;MDETGVSTLPNRTPKVVTPKGRKNVYKISSAERGQTVTAVCCMSDTRVFVPPVLILPGKRMNLLLYKDAPNGTLPFISDTDYMNSHLFIDRLKHFVKHAKRSAEDPVLLIADNHTSHCSLPAVLFY
;
A
#
# COMPACT_ATOMS: atom_id res chain seq x y z
N MET A 1 -12.20 -2.34 0.57
CA MET A 1 -10.82 -1.89 0.83
C MET A 1 -10.02 -3.12 1.17
N ASP A 2 -8.80 -3.19 0.68
CA ASP A 2 -7.90 -4.29 0.98
C ASP A 2 -6.43 -3.81 0.92
N GLU A 3 -5.58 -4.54 1.61
CA GLU A 3 -4.15 -4.33 1.71
C GLU A 3 -3.40 -5.35 0.83
N THR A 4 -2.41 -4.89 0.09
CA THR A 4 -1.54 -5.78 -0.68
C THR A 4 -0.07 -5.41 -0.52
N GLY A 5 0.76 -6.42 -0.26
CA GLY A 5 2.21 -6.27 -0.20
C GLY A 5 2.81 -6.30 -1.62
N VAL A 6 3.44 -5.21 -2.02
CA VAL A 6 4.16 -5.09 -3.29
C VAL A 6 5.65 -5.18 -3.03
N SER A 7 6.29 -6.24 -3.54
CA SER A 7 7.75 -6.37 -3.41
C SER A 7 8.46 -5.34 -4.29
N THR A 8 9.46 -4.66 -3.74
CA THR A 8 10.36 -3.78 -4.52
C THR A 8 11.33 -4.57 -5.40
N LEU A 9 11.43 -5.88 -5.18
CA LEU A 9 12.21 -6.80 -5.99
C LEU A 9 11.35 -7.45 -7.08
N PRO A 10 11.82 -7.48 -8.33
CA PRO A 10 11.14 -8.23 -9.37
C PRO A 10 11.06 -9.73 -9.03
N ASN A 11 9.84 -10.24 -8.87
CA ASN A 11 9.58 -11.68 -8.66
C ASN A 11 10.04 -12.54 -9.84
N ARG A 12 10.05 -11.96 -11.05
CA ARG A 12 10.61 -12.57 -12.25
C ARG A 12 11.87 -11.82 -12.63
N THR A 13 12.97 -12.53 -12.64
CA THR A 13 14.23 -11.94 -13.07
C THR A 13 14.49 -12.26 -14.52
N PRO A 14 14.98 -11.27 -15.28
CA PRO A 14 15.20 -11.45 -16.71
C PRO A 14 16.13 -12.63 -16.98
N LYS A 15 15.88 -13.32 -18.09
CA LYS A 15 16.76 -14.40 -18.55
C LYS A 15 18.13 -13.82 -18.83
N VAL A 16 19.18 -14.46 -18.32
CA VAL A 16 20.57 -14.04 -18.57
C VAL A 16 21.03 -14.71 -19.87
N VAL A 17 21.47 -13.92 -20.85
CA VAL A 17 22.05 -14.41 -22.10
C VAL A 17 23.57 -14.52 -21.90
N THR A 18 24.14 -15.70 -22.15
CA THR A 18 25.60 -15.92 -22.07
C THR A 18 26.12 -16.75 -23.24
N PRO A 19 27.40 -16.60 -23.62
CA PRO A 19 28.02 -17.47 -24.62
C PRO A 19 27.97 -18.95 -24.23
N LYS A 20 27.76 -19.82 -25.22
CA LYS A 20 27.70 -21.27 -25.04
C LYS A 20 28.99 -21.79 -24.39
N GLY A 21 28.87 -22.55 -23.30
CA GLY A 21 30.01 -23.17 -22.58
C GLY A 21 30.45 -22.46 -21.29
N ARG A 22 29.84 -21.33 -20.93
CA ARG A 22 30.08 -20.70 -19.62
C ARG A 22 29.49 -21.55 -18.48
N LYS A 23 30.34 -22.00 -17.55
CA LYS A 23 29.94 -22.72 -16.33
C LYS A 23 29.35 -21.81 -15.25
N ASN A 24 29.74 -20.53 -15.27
CA ASN A 24 29.39 -19.55 -14.25
C ASN A 24 28.45 -18.49 -14.84
N VAL A 25 27.15 -18.67 -14.62
CA VAL A 25 26.09 -17.74 -14.97
C VAL A 25 25.51 -17.19 -13.65
N TYR A 26 25.98 -16.01 -13.25
CA TYR A 26 25.53 -15.39 -12.01
C TYR A 26 24.47 -14.34 -12.27
N LYS A 27 23.61 -14.16 -11.28
CA LYS A 27 22.58 -13.13 -11.25
C LYS A 27 22.81 -12.27 -10.01
N ILE A 28 22.85 -10.96 -10.22
CA ILE A 28 22.99 -9.98 -9.13
C ILE A 28 21.59 -9.42 -8.86
N SER A 29 21.13 -9.50 -7.61
CA SER A 29 19.98 -8.74 -7.12
C SER A 29 20.49 -7.76 -6.06
N SER A 30 20.17 -6.48 -6.23
CA SER A 30 20.77 -5.38 -5.45
C SER A 30 20.07 -5.08 -4.13
N ALA A 31 18.95 -5.73 -3.82
CA ALA A 31 18.18 -5.49 -2.59
C ALA A 31 17.99 -6.77 -1.79
N GLU A 32 17.96 -6.63 -0.47
CA GLU A 32 17.64 -7.74 0.44
C GLU A 32 16.23 -8.24 0.15
N ARG A 33 16.11 -9.56 0.00
CA ARG A 33 14.83 -10.23 -0.23
C ARG A 33 13.93 -10.03 0.99
N GLY A 34 13.02 -9.07 0.93
CA GLY A 34 12.09 -8.81 2.03
C GLY A 34 11.46 -7.42 2.08
N GLN A 35 12.09 -6.39 1.49
CA GLN A 35 11.49 -5.04 1.48
C GLN A 35 10.21 -5.02 0.62
N THR A 36 9.09 -4.79 1.29
CA THR A 36 7.75 -4.81 0.70
C THR A 36 7.07 -3.49 1.05
N VAL A 37 6.41 -2.88 0.07
CA VAL A 37 5.57 -1.71 0.29
C VAL A 37 4.14 -2.19 0.40
N THR A 38 3.43 -1.82 1.46
CA THR A 38 2.00 -2.14 1.58
C THR A 38 1.18 -1.07 0.88
N ALA A 39 0.41 -1.48 -0.14
CA ALA A 39 -0.55 -0.63 -0.80
C ALA A 39 -1.95 -0.90 -0.25
N VAL A 40 -2.65 0.16 0.16
CA VAL A 40 -4.04 0.08 0.60
C VAL A 40 -4.93 0.70 -0.47
N CYS A 41 -5.77 -0.13 -1.07
CA CYS A 41 -6.61 0.23 -2.20
C CYS A 41 -8.09 0.15 -1.83
N CYS A 42 -8.90 1.05 -2.39
CA CYS A 42 -10.35 1.01 -2.23
C CYS A 42 -11.01 1.49 -3.52
N MET A 43 -11.97 0.70 -4.01
CA MET A 43 -12.70 0.98 -5.24
C MET A 43 -14.18 0.62 -5.09
N SER A 44 -15.04 1.32 -5.83
CA SER A 44 -16.44 0.97 -6.01
C SER A 44 -16.66 0.09 -7.23
N ASP A 45 -17.86 -0.48 -7.35
CA ASP A 45 -18.36 -1.15 -8.55
C ASP A 45 -18.45 -0.23 -9.77
N THR A 46 -18.76 1.06 -9.54
CA THR A 46 -18.76 2.13 -10.54
C THR A 46 -17.38 2.57 -10.99
N ARG A 47 -16.31 1.86 -10.59
CA ARG A 47 -14.90 2.14 -10.94
C ARG A 47 -14.40 3.49 -10.42
N VAL A 48 -15.01 4.02 -9.36
CA VAL A 48 -14.46 5.16 -8.64
C VAL A 48 -13.40 4.64 -7.68
N PHE A 49 -12.22 5.24 -7.74
CA PHE A 49 -11.08 4.86 -6.90
C PHE A 49 -10.80 5.95 -5.87
N VAL A 50 -10.67 5.53 -4.61
CA VAL A 50 -10.07 6.38 -3.57
C VAL A 50 -8.56 6.32 -3.75
N PRO A 51 -7.84 7.46 -3.82
CA PRO A 51 -6.40 7.45 -4.00
C PRO A 51 -5.71 6.52 -2.99
N PRO A 52 -4.75 5.69 -3.43
CA PRO A 52 -4.21 4.64 -2.59
C PRO A 52 -3.38 5.23 -1.45
N VAL A 53 -3.26 4.48 -0.36
CA VAL A 53 -2.24 4.72 0.66
C VAL A 53 -1.07 3.80 0.35
N LEU A 54 0.15 4.32 0.47
CA LEU A 54 1.38 3.54 0.35
C LEU A 54 2.13 3.62 1.68
N ILE A 55 2.30 2.46 2.33
CA ILE A 55 3.01 2.32 3.59
C ILE A 55 4.41 1.79 3.30
N LEU A 56 5.41 2.58 3.67
CA LEU A 56 6.81 2.18 3.50
C LEU A 56 7.48 1.85 4.84
N PRO A 57 8.46 0.93 4.81
CA PRO A 57 9.40 0.75 5.92
C PRO A 57 10.08 2.03 6.32
N GLY A 58 10.08 2.31 7.61
CA GLY A 58 11.07 3.17 8.20
C GLY A 58 10.59 3.94 9.43
N LYS A 59 11.45 4.86 9.86
CA LYS A 59 11.19 5.77 10.99
C LYS A 59 10.97 7.22 10.57
N ARG A 60 11.30 7.56 9.32
CA ARG A 60 11.32 8.95 8.83
C ARG A 60 10.79 9.04 7.41
N MET A 61 9.95 10.03 7.16
CA MET A 61 9.36 10.31 5.86
C MET A 61 10.43 10.75 4.86
N ASN A 62 10.56 9.97 3.79
CA ASN A 62 11.29 10.38 2.59
C ASN A 62 10.33 10.46 1.41
N LEU A 63 9.88 11.68 1.10
CA LEU A 63 8.92 11.93 0.03
C LEU A 63 9.44 11.52 -1.35
N LEU A 64 10.76 11.41 -1.54
CA LEU A 64 11.33 10.94 -2.81
C LEU A 64 10.94 9.48 -3.13
N LEU A 65 10.60 8.68 -2.11
CA LEU A 65 10.14 7.30 -2.31
C LEU A 65 8.72 7.21 -2.89
N TYR A 66 7.99 8.32 -2.87
CA TYR A 66 6.65 8.47 -3.45
C TYR A 66 6.68 9.29 -4.75
N LYS A 67 7.88 9.55 -5.27
CA LYS A 67 8.02 10.18 -6.57
C LYS A 67 7.30 9.32 -7.61
N ASP A 68 6.49 9.97 -8.44
CA ASP A 68 5.69 9.33 -9.50
C ASP A 68 4.56 8.41 -8.97
N ALA A 69 4.23 8.47 -7.67
CA ALA A 69 3.05 7.82 -7.13
C ALA A 69 1.75 8.41 -7.75
N PRO A 70 0.65 7.63 -7.78
CA PRO A 70 -0.63 8.13 -8.26
C PRO A 70 -1.06 9.43 -7.59
N ASN A 71 -1.73 10.31 -8.34
CA ASN A 71 -2.18 11.60 -7.81
C ASN A 71 -3.11 11.39 -6.61
N GLY A 72 -2.82 12.12 -5.53
CA GLY A 72 -3.58 12.03 -4.28
C GLY A 72 -3.18 10.85 -3.39
N THR A 73 -2.15 10.06 -3.76
CA THR A 73 -1.61 9.03 -2.87
C THR A 73 -1.21 9.64 -1.53
N LEU A 74 -1.64 8.99 -0.45
CA LEU A 74 -1.31 9.40 0.90
C LEU A 74 -0.11 8.57 1.40
N PRO A 75 1.05 9.20 1.66
CA PRO A 75 2.25 8.49 2.09
C PRO A 75 2.20 8.18 3.60
N PHE A 76 2.39 6.92 3.96
CA PHE A 76 2.52 6.47 5.35
C PHE A 76 3.84 5.76 5.59
N ILE A 77 4.29 5.83 6.83
CA ILE A 77 5.47 5.10 7.29
C ILE A 77 5.11 4.29 8.52
N SER A 78 5.65 3.09 8.54
CA SER A 78 5.50 2.15 9.64
C SER A 78 6.85 1.48 9.91
N ASP A 79 7.12 1.18 11.18
CA ASP A 79 8.31 0.41 11.57
C ASP A 79 8.28 -1.03 11.03
N THR A 80 7.09 -1.54 10.69
CA THR A 80 6.86 -2.92 10.26
C THR A 80 6.35 -3.05 8.82
N ASP A 81 6.17 -1.94 8.11
CA ASP A 81 5.65 -1.88 6.73
C ASP A 81 4.15 -2.23 6.61
N TYR A 82 3.51 -2.63 7.72
CA TYR A 82 2.11 -2.99 7.79
C TYR A 82 1.23 -1.85 8.32
N MET A 83 -0.07 -1.97 8.06
CA MET A 83 -1.12 -1.15 8.67
C MET A 83 -1.11 -1.32 10.19
N ASN A 84 -1.35 -0.22 10.89
CA ASN A 84 -1.64 -0.22 12.33
C ASN A 84 -2.91 0.59 12.60
N SER A 85 -3.45 0.51 13.81
CA SER A 85 -4.71 1.18 14.14
C SER A 85 -4.68 2.70 13.95
N HIS A 86 -3.56 3.35 14.22
CA HIS A 86 -3.44 4.81 14.03
C HIS A 86 -3.44 5.19 12.54
N LEU A 87 -2.65 4.49 11.72
CA LEU A 87 -2.63 4.68 10.27
C LEU A 87 -3.99 4.37 9.65
N PHE A 88 -4.72 3.39 10.20
CA PHE A 88 -6.06 3.07 9.74
C PHE A 88 -7.04 4.22 9.95
N ILE A 89 -6.99 4.93 11.10
CA ILE A 89 -7.82 6.14 11.31
C ILE A 89 -7.52 7.21 10.27
N ASP A 90 -6.25 7.45 9.97
CA ASP A 90 -5.89 8.45 8.95
C ASP A 90 -6.29 8.00 7.54
N ARG A 91 -6.28 6.68 7.28
CA ARG A 91 -6.87 6.10 6.06
C ARG A 91 -8.38 6.32 6.01
N LEU A 92 -9.12 6.20 7.12
CA LEU A 92 -10.57 6.46 7.17
C LEU A 92 -10.89 7.95 6.90
N LYS A 93 -10.12 8.88 7.46
CA LYS A 93 -10.24 10.32 7.15
C LYS A 93 -10.00 10.59 5.67
N HIS A 94 -8.97 9.97 5.10
CA HIS A 94 -8.68 10.05 3.67
C HIS A 94 -9.81 9.46 2.82
N PHE A 95 -10.39 8.33 3.24
CA PHE A 95 -11.56 7.75 2.60
C PHE A 95 -12.74 8.73 2.58
N VAL A 96 -13.13 9.31 3.71
CA VAL A 96 -14.27 10.26 3.77
C VAL A 96 -14.03 11.47 2.86
N LYS A 97 -12.81 12.02 2.84
CA LYS A 97 -12.44 13.14 1.99
C LYS A 97 -12.65 12.85 0.50
N HIS A 98 -12.40 11.63 0.06
CA HIS A 98 -12.42 11.25 -1.36
C HIS A 98 -13.70 10.55 -1.80
N ALA A 99 -14.38 9.83 -0.89
CA ALA A 99 -15.64 9.15 -1.16
C ALA A 99 -16.81 10.12 -1.34
N LYS A 100 -16.68 11.38 -0.87
CA LYS A 100 -17.70 12.44 -1.01
C LYS A 100 -19.10 12.00 -0.55
N ARG A 101 -19.19 11.28 0.57
CA ARG A 101 -20.47 10.86 1.17
C ARG A 101 -21.36 12.08 1.47
N SER A 102 -22.67 11.95 1.27
CA SER A 102 -23.68 12.88 1.77
C SER A 102 -24.77 12.13 2.55
N ALA A 103 -25.74 12.84 3.13
CA ALA A 103 -26.87 12.20 3.80
C ALA A 103 -27.80 11.48 2.80
N GLU A 104 -27.84 11.99 1.57
CA GLU A 104 -28.63 11.48 0.45
C GLU A 104 -27.92 10.39 -0.34
N ASP A 105 -26.58 10.36 -0.29
CA ASP A 105 -25.73 9.36 -0.95
C ASP A 105 -24.73 8.73 0.06
N PRO A 106 -25.21 7.78 0.90
CA PRO A 106 -24.37 7.11 1.88
C PRO A 106 -23.40 6.14 1.21
N VAL A 107 -22.15 6.13 1.67
CA VAL A 107 -21.11 5.24 1.15
C VAL A 107 -20.79 4.14 2.16
N LEU A 108 -20.82 2.89 1.72
CA LEU A 108 -20.42 1.72 2.51
C LEU A 108 -18.94 1.38 2.26
N LEU A 109 -18.14 1.33 3.33
CA LEU A 109 -16.78 0.79 3.31
C LEU A 109 -16.80 -0.66 3.78
N ILE A 110 -16.35 -1.58 2.93
CA ILE A 110 -16.14 -2.99 3.30
C ILE A 110 -14.63 -3.20 3.50
N ALA A 111 -14.25 -3.81 4.61
CA ALA A 111 -12.87 -4.18 4.95
C ALA A 111 -12.88 -5.54 5.69
N ASP A 112 -11.72 -6.18 5.81
CA ASP A 112 -11.59 -7.40 6.59
C ASP A 112 -11.62 -7.13 8.12
N ASN A 113 -11.62 -8.21 8.91
CA ASN A 113 -11.63 -8.14 10.37
C ASN A 113 -10.22 -8.15 10.99
N HIS A 114 -9.21 -7.60 10.30
CA HIS A 114 -7.88 -7.50 10.87
C HIS A 114 -7.88 -6.60 12.12
N THR A 115 -7.04 -6.91 13.12
CA THR A 115 -7.06 -6.23 14.42
C THR A 115 -6.74 -4.73 14.33
N SER A 116 -5.97 -4.30 13.32
CA SER A 116 -5.74 -2.88 13.03
C SER A 116 -7.03 -2.12 12.71
N HIS A 117 -8.04 -2.79 12.15
CA HIS A 117 -9.29 -2.18 11.72
C HIS A 117 -10.31 -2.04 12.87
N CYS A 118 -10.13 -2.81 13.94
CA CYS A 118 -11.12 -2.97 15.02
C CYS A 118 -10.81 -2.14 16.27
N SER A 119 -10.03 -1.07 16.15
CA SER A 119 -9.77 -0.17 17.28
C SER A 119 -11.03 0.64 17.65
N LEU A 120 -11.19 0.99 18.93
CA LEU A 120 -12.36 1.77 19.39
C LEU A 120 -12.54 3.09 18.61
N PRO A 121 -11.49 3.88 18.31
CA PRO A 121 -11.65 5.07 17.49
C PRO A 121 -12.10 4.79 16.05
N ALA A 122 -11.80 3.60 15.52
CA ALA A 122 -12.20 3.20 14.17
C ALA A 122 -13.68 2.79 14.14
N VAL A 123 -14.12 2.04 15.14
CA VAL A 123 -15.53 1.62 15.28
C VAL A 123 -16.45 2.81 15.52
N LEU A 124 -15.97 3.80 16.29
CA LEU A 124 -16.72 5.03 16.58
C LEU A 124 -16.49 6.12 15.54
N PHE A 125 -15.87 5.81 14.39
CA PHE A 125 -15.59 6.79 13.34
C PHE A 125 -16.85 7.06 12.51
N TYR A 126 -17.39 8.29 12.60
CA TYR A 126 -18.56 8.74 11.83
C TYR A 126 -18.22 9.96 10.96
#